data_AF-A0ABD6IQ15-F1
#
_entry.id   AF-A0ABD6IQ15-F1
#
_cell.length_a   1.000
_cell.length_b   1.000
_cell.length_c   1.000
_cell.angle_alpha   90.00
_cell.angle_beta   90.00
_cell.angle_gamma   90.00
#
_symmetry.space_group_name_H-M   'P 1'
#
loop_
_entity.id
_entity.type
_entity.pdbx_description
1 polymer ?
#
loop_
_entity_poly.entity_id
_entity_poly.type
_entity_poly.pdbx_seq_one_letter_code
_entity_poly.pdbx_strand_id
1 'polypeptide(L)'
;DGQPYQLITTDARVPLATSTVSEAELPSRLAEEAAHDFDLTSELPLRAALFEVGEREHVMVLVLHHIVGDGWSMAPLARDLSAAYEARVTGRAPGWTPLPLQYADY
;
A
#
# COMPACT_ATOMS: atom_id res chain seq x y z
N ASP A 1 -21.69 -14.96 13.10
CA ASP A 1 -21.94 -14.81 14.56
C ASP A 1 -21.45 -13.48 15.15
N GLY A 2 -21.25 -12.43 14.35
CA GLY A 2 -20.93 -11.09 14.87
C GLY A 2 -19.57 -10.93 15.57
N GLN A 3 -18.70 -11.94 15.52
CA GLN A 3 -17.36 -11.86 16.09
C GLN A 3 -16.35 -11.34 15.06
N PRO A 4 -15.49 -10.37 15.44
CA PRO A 4 -14.41 -9.92 14.57
C PRO A 4 -13.34 -11.02 14.45
N TYR A 5 -12.87 -11.26 13.23
CA TYR A 5 -11.78 -12.20 12.93
C TYR A 5 -10.97 -11.67 11.74
N GLN A 6 -9.76 -12.18 11.56
CA GLN A 6 -8.93 -11.87 10.40
C GLN A 6 -9.15 -12.93 9.31
N LEU A 7 -9.57 -12.49 8.12
CA LEU A 7 -9.60 -13.34 6.92
C LEU A 7 -8.32 -13.11 6.11
N ILE A 8 -7.36 -14.02 6.24
CA ILE A 8 -6.07 -13.92 5.55
C ILE A 8 -6.20 -14.55 4.17
N THR A 9 -5.90 -13.79 3.12
CA THR A 9 -5.94 -14.24 1.72
C THR A 9 -4.55 -14.24 1.09
N THR A 10 -4.28 -15.23 0.23
CA THR A 10 -3.05 -15.31 -0.57
C THR A 10 -3.16 -14.59 -1.91
N ASP A 11 -4.37 -14.20 -2.30
CA ASP A 11 -4.67 -13.63 -3.62
C ASP A 11 -5.00 -12.14 -3.57
N ALA A 12 -4.65 -11.46 -2.47
CA ALA A 12 -4.78 -10.02 -2.37
C ALA A 12 -4.09 -9.33 -3.56
N ARG A 13 -4.81 -8.39 -4.17
CA ARG A 13 -4.29 -7.47 -5.18
C ARG A 13 -4.68 -6.08 -4.73
N VAL A 14 -3.68 -5.24 -4.50
CA VAL A 14 -3.89 -3.81 -4.27
C VAL A 14 -3.87 -3.15 -5.64
N PRO A 15 -5.01 -2.65 -6.14
CA PRO A 15 -5.02 -1.91 -7.40
C PRO A 15 -4.18 -0.64 -7.23
N LEU A 16 -3.34 -0.33 -8.22
CA LEU A 16 -2.63 0.94 -8.30
C LEU A 16 -3.42 1.85 -9.23
N ALA A 17 -4.20 2.77 -8.66
CA ALA A 17 -4.91 3.77 -9.46
C ALA A 17 -3.90 4.81 -9.98
N THR A 18 -3.82 5.00 -11.29
CA THR A 18 -2.91 5.97 -11.92
C THR A 18 -3.69 7.12 -12.53
N SER A 19 -3.27 8.36 -12.28
CA SER A 19 -3.86 9.53 -12.94
C SER A 19 -2.88 10.69 -13.05
N THR A 20 -2.95 11.42 -14.16
CA THR A 20 -2.24 12.70 -14.32
C THR A 20 -2.94 13.80 -13.54
N VAL A 21 -2.17 14.58 -12.79
CA VAL A 21 -2.66 15.73 -11.98
C VAL A 21 -1.68 16.89 -12.12
N SER A 22 -2.17 18.12 -12.08
CA SER A 22 -1.28 19.27 -11.98
C SER A 22 -0.69 19.40 -10.57
N GLU A 23 0.44 20.11 -10.44
CA GLU A 23 1.02 20.45 -9.13
C GLU A 23 0.01 21.15 -8.20
N ALA A 24 -0.90 21.95 -8.77
CA ALA A 24 -1.93 22.67 -8.02
C ALA A 24 -3.05 21.74 -7.49
N GLU A 25 -3.35 20.65 -8.20
CA GLU A 25 -4.35 19.66 -7.80
C GLU A 25 -3.79 18.62 -6.84
N LEU A 26 -2.47 18.37 -6.87
CA LEU A 26 -1.84 17.33 -6.08
C LEU A 26 -2.23 17.39 -4.59
N PRO A 27 -2.19 18.53 -3.87
CA PRO A 27 -2.54 18.57 -2.45
C PRO A 27 -3.98 18.10 -2.16
N SER A 28 -4.96 18.46 -2.99
CA SER A 28 -6.35 18.03 -2.78
C SER A 28 -6.50 16.53 -3.06
N ARG A 29 -5.81 16.02 -4.09
CA ARG A 29 -5.82 14.59 -4.42
C ARG A 29 -5.16 13.74 -3.33
N LEU A 30 -4.05 14.22 -2.74
CA LEU A 30 -3.43 13.58 -1.58
C LEU A 30 -4.39 13.54 -0.37
N ALA A 31 -5.10 14.64 -0.12
CA ALA A 31 -6.06 14.72 0.97
C ALA A 31 -7.27 13.80 0.76
N GLU A 32 -7.75 13.67 -0.49
CA GLU A 32 -8.82 12.74 -0.86
C GLU A 32 -8.41 11.28 -0.61
N GLU A 33 -7.21 10.86 -1.03
CA GLU A 33 -6.72 9.50 -0.75
C GLU A 33 -6.59 9.25 0.76
N ALA A 34 -6.02 10.21 1.50
CA ALA A 34 -5.82 10.08 2.95
C ALA A 34 -7.13 10.05 3.75
N ALA A 35 -8.21 10.63 3.21
CA ALA A 35 -9.53 10.65 3.80
C ALA A 35 -10.39 9.43 3.45
N HIS A 36 -9.84 8.42 2.76
CA HIS A 36 -10.59 7.20 2.44
C HIS A 36 -11.02 6.44 3.69
N ASP A 37 -12.32 6.28 3.85
CA ASP A 37 -12.92 5.45 4.90
C ASP A 37 -12.93 3.99 4.44
N PHE A 38 -12.15 3.14 5.12
CA PHE A 38 -12.07 1.71 4.82
C PHE A 38 -13.26 0.93 5.40
N ASP A 39 -14.00 0.22 4.53
CA ASP A 39 -14.86 -0.87 4.99
C ASP A 39 -14.04 -2.15 5.21
N LEU A 40 -13.56 -2.34 6.45
CA LEU A 40 -12.72 -3.48 6.84
C LEU A 40 -13.40 -4.85 6.68
N THR A 41 -14.71 -4.90 6.40
CA THR A 41 -15.43 -6.16 6.17
C THR A 41 -15.32 -6.66 4.74
N SER A 42 -14.99 -5.77 3.79
CA SER A 42 -15.01 -6.07 2.35
C SER A 42 -13.81 -5.53 1.58
N GLU A 43 -13.05 -4.59 2.15
CA GLU A 43 -11.88 -3.96 1.52
C GLU A 43 -10.56 -4.42 2.16
N LEU A 44 -9.49 -4.41 1.36
CA LEU A 44 -8.14 -4.51 1.90
C LEU A 44 -7.82 -3.23 2.70
N PRO A 45 -7.22 -3.34 3.89
CA PRO A 45 -6.84 -2.19 4.72
C PRO A 45 -5.58 -1.45 4.21
N LEU A 46 -5.39 -1.43 2.89
CA LEU A 46 -4.30 -0.81 2.17
C LEU A 46 -4.80 -0.37 0.79
N ARG A 47 -4.54 0.88 0.42
CA ARG A 47 -4.78 1.44 -0.92
C ARG A 47 -3.52 2.08 -1.48
N ALA A 48 -3.43 2.12 -2.80
CA ALA A 48 -2.32 2.71 -3.52
C ALA A 48 -2.80 3.56 -4.71
N ALA A 49 -2.23 4.76 -4.83
CA ALA A 49 -2.42 5.62 -5.98
C ALA A 49 -1.06 6.14 -6.48
N LEU A 50 -0.97 6.40 -7.78
CA LEU A 50 0.19 7.03 -8.42
C LEU A 50 -0.29 8.23 -9.23
N PHE A 51 0.18 9.40 -8.82
CA PHE A 51 -0.10 10.65 -9.49
C PHE A 51 1.07 11.01 -10.41
N GLU A 52 0.80 11.19 -11.70
CA GLU A 52 1.76 11.71 -12.68
C GLU A 52 1.66 13.23 -12.67
N VAL A 53 2.69 13.91 -12.16
CA VAL A 53 2.69 15.38 -11.99
C VAL A 53 3.42 16.08 -13.14
N GLY A 54 4.34 15.36 -13.80
CA GLY A 54 5.04 15.77 -15.01
C GLY A 54 5.70 14.58 -15.70
N GLU A 55 6.42 14.82 -16.81
CA GLU A 55 7.01 13.74 -17.63
C GLU A 55 7.92 12.77 -16.86
N ARG A 56 8.56 13.24 -15.79
CA ARG A 56 9.50 12.46 -14.97
C ARG A 56 9.23 12.58 -13.48
N GLU A 57 8.08 13.15 -13.10
CA GLU A 57 7.72 13.40 -11.71
C GLU A 57 6.43 12.69 -11.36
N HIS A 58 6.52 11.82 -10.37
CA HIS A 58 5.42 11.00 -9.92
C HIS A 58 5.36 11.02 -8.41
N VAL A 59 4.14 11.03 -7.87
CA VAL A 59 3.88 10.96 -6.43
C VAL A 59 3.02 9.74 -6.16
N MET A 60 3.60 8.77 -5.44
CA MET A 60 2.88 7.59 -4.99
C MET A 60 2.33 7.82 -3.58
N VAL A 61 1.07 7.46 -3.38
CA VAL A 61 0.42 7.46 -2.06
C VAL A 61 0.09 6.03 -1.69
N LEU A 62 0.47 5.66 -0.47
CA LEU A 62 0.01 4.44 0.19
C LEU A 62 -0.76 4.86 1.43
N VAL A 63 -2.01 4.41 1.53
CA VAL A 63 -2.87 4.67 2.68
C VAL A 63 -3.16 3.34 3.35
N LEU A 64 -2.76 3.23 4.61
CA LEU A 64 -2.97 2.04 5.42
C LEU A 64 -3.94 2.36 6.55
N HIS A 65 -4.91 1.48 6.78
CA HIS A 65 -5.68 1.56 8.00
C HIS A 65 -4.79 1.15 9.19
N HIS A 66 -4.86 1.89 10.31
CA HIS A 66 -4.03 1.64 11.49
C HIS A 66 -4.17 0.24 12.12
N ILE A 67 -5.18 -0.53 11.72
CA ILE A 67 -5.39 -1.91 12.15
C ILE A 67 -4.32 -2.88 11.62
N VAL A 68 -3.64 -2.53 10.51
CA VAL A 68 -2.59 -3.37 9.90
C VAL A 68 -1.19 -2.74 9.93
N GLY A 69 -1.05 -1.55 10.53
CA GLY A 69 0.23 -0.87 10.55
C GLY A 69 0.28 0.30 11.52
N ASP A 70 1.44 0.48 12.11
CA ASP A 70 1.79 1.59 12.98
C ASP A 70 3.01 2.35 12.41
N GLY A 71 3.49 3.34 13.15
CA GLY A 71 4.67 4.11 12.73
C GLY A 71 5.94 3.27 12.56
N TRP A 72 6.08 2.16 13.30
CA TRP A 72 7.22 1.25 13.17
C TRP A 72 7.13 0.38 11.92
N SER A 73 5.91 0.13 11.43
CA SER A 73 5.63 -0.66 10.23
C SER A 73 5.96 0.09 8.93
N MET A 74 6.04 1.43 8.96
CA MET A 74 6.24 2.23 7.74
C MET A 74 7.64 2.08 7.13
N ALA A 75 8.69 2.05 7.97
CA ALA A 75 10.06 1.89 7.50
C ALA A 75 10.32 0.53 6.80
N PRO A 76 9.93 -0.64 7.37
CA PRO A 76 10.08 -1.91 6.67
C PRO A 76 9.19 -1.98 5.42
N LEU A 77 7.97 -1.44 5.44
CA LEU A 77 7.11 -1.37 4.26
C LEU A 77 7.80 -0.62 3.10
N ALA A 78 8.35 0.57 3.35
CA ALA A 78 9.03 1.36 2.33
C ALA A 78 10.29 0.66 1.79
N ARG A 79 11.05 0.01 2.68
CA ARG A 79 12.23 -0.78 2.30
C ARG A 79 11.85 -1.95 1.40
N ASP A 80 10.86 -2.74 1.79
CA ASP A 80 10.45 -3.94 1.07
C ASP A 80 9.83 -3.58 -0.27
N LEU A 81 9.04 -2.51 -0.34
CA LEU A 81 8.52 -1.99 -1.60
C LEU A 81 9.64 -1.55 -2.55
N SER A 82 10.65 -0.84 -2.05
CA SER A 82 11.82 -0.42 -2.85
C SER A 82 12.58 -1.63 -3.40
N ALA A 83 12.87 -2.62 -2.54
CA ALA A 83 13.56 -3.85 -2.94
C ALA A 83 12.75 -4.66 -3.97
N ALA A 84 11.42 -4.74 -3.79
CA ALA A 84 10.54 -5.39 -4.75
C ALA A 84 10.51 -4.66 -6.09
N TYR A 85 10.44 -3.32 -6.07
CA TYR A 85 10.47 -2.49 -7.28
C TYR A 85 11.78 -2.70 -8.07
N GLU A 86 12.93 -2.61 -7.42
CA GLU A 86 14.24 -2.83 -8.06
C GLU A 86 14.36 -4.24 -8.67
N ALA A 87 13.92 -5.27 -7.94
CA ALA A 87 13.93 -6.64 -8.46
C ALA A 87 13.07 -6.75 -9.73
N ARG A 88 11.85 -6.18 -9.70
CA ARG A 88 10.90 -6.23 -10.82
C ARG A 88 11.35 -5.42 -12.03
N VAL A 89 11.97 -4.26 -11.84
CA VAL A 89 12.59 -3.46 -12.93
C VAL A 89 13.64 -4.28 -13.70
N THR A 90 14.35 -5.18 -13.01
CA THR A 90 15.34 -6.08 -13.63
C THR A 90 14.77 -7.45 -14.04
N GLY A 91 13.44 -7.62 -14.06
CA GLY A 91 12.78 -8.86 -14.48
C GLY A 91 12.90 -10.02 -13.50
N ARG A 92 13.25 -9.77 -12.23
CA ARG A 92 13.42 -10.79 -11.19
C ARG A 92 12.33 -10.69 -10.12
N ALA A 93 12.12 -11.78 -9.40
CA ALA A 93 11.34 -11.75 -8.17
C ALA A 93 12.18 -11.18 -7.01
N PRO A 94 11.57 -10.51 -6.00
CA PRO A 94 12.28 -10.11 -4.79
C PRO A 94 12.83 -11.34 -4.06
N GLY A 95 14.08 -11.25 -3.59
CA GLY A 95 14.77 -12.34 -2.89
C GLY A 95 14.54 -12.31 -1.38
N TRP A 96 13.28 -12.44 -0.94
CA TRP A 96 12.95 -12.41 0.48
C TRP A 96 13.10 -13.76 1.15
N THR A 97 13.63 -13.75 2.38
CA THR A 97 13.48 -14.88 3.30
C THR A 97 12.10 -14.79 3.94
N PRO A 98 11.28 -15.86 3.90
CA PRO A 98 9.98 -15.86 4.58
C PRO A 98 10.12 -15.45 6.04
N LEU A 99 9.19 -14.61 6.52
CA LEU A 99 9.19 -14.22 7.92
C LEU A 99 8.94 -15.46 8.80
N PRO A 100 9.68 -15.61 9.91
CA PRO A 100 9.51 -16.76 10.80
C PRO A 100 8.17 -16.74 11.55
N LEU A 101 7.52 -15.59 11.61
CA LEU A 101 6.20 -15.36 12.22
C LEU A 101 5.37 -14.45 11.31
N GLN A 102 4.06 -14.67 11.32
CA GLN A 102 3.04 -13.80 10.77
C GLN A 102 2.32 -13.06 11.89
N TYR A 103 1.59 -11.98 11.55
CA TYR A 103 0.86 -11.21 12.57
C TYR A 103 -0.19 -12.06 13.31
N ALA A 104 -0.77 -13.08 12.66
CA ALA A 104 -1.71 -14.00 13.29
C ALA A 104 -1.08 -14.93 14.34
N ASP A 105 0.26 -15.01 14.41
CA ASP A 105 0.98 -15.78 15.42
C ASP A 105 1.22 -14.97 16.72
N TYR A 106 0.93 -13.66 16.72
CA TYR A 106 1.01 -12.77 17.88
C TYR A 106 -0.31 -12.75 18.66
#